data_AF-A0A059B1C9-F1
#
_entry.id   AF-A0A059B1C9-F1
#
_cell.length_a   1.000
_cell.length_b   1.000
_cell.length_c   1.000
_cell.angle_alpha   90.00
_cell.angle_beta   90.00
_cell.angle_gamma   90.00
#
_symmetry.space_group_name_H-M   'P 1'
#
loop_
_entity.id
_entity.type
_entity.pdbx_description
1 polymer ?
#
loop_
_entity_poly.entity_id
_entity_poly.type
_entity_poly.pdbx_seq_one_letter_code
_entity_poly.pdbx_strand_id
1 'polypeptide(L)'
;DFIKLKFINFNGCQALVCMPDLDCTPNLEILDLHGCKNLECTHESISYHNKLQFLNLGGCSKLHHLPNVLQSKNLQLLNLKDCSKLQRLPDFSDKMKALRGLHLQGTSIKGLPESIENLVSLGEMDLGNCKKLAILPSSIYKLQNLKFLRLYGC
;
A
#
# COMPACT_ATOMS: atom_id res chain seq x y z
N ASP A 1 -18.18 8.82 16.24
CA ASP A 1 -17.90 8.69 14.79
C ASP A 1 -17.72 10.04 14.12
N PHE A 2 -16.64 10.17 13.35
CA PHE A 2 -16.28 11.29 12.49
C PHE A 2 -16.84 11.10 11.07
N ILE A 3 -18.16 10.99 10.96
CA ILE A 3 -18.83 10.61 9.71
C ILE A 3 -18.63 11.58 8.54
N LYS A 4 -18.24 12.83 8.79
CA LYS A 4 -17.96 13.83 7.75
C LYS A 4 -16.49 13.87 7.33
N LEU A 5 -15.61 13.18 8.06
CA LEU A 5 -14.18 13.22 7.82
C LEU A 5 -13.83 12.43 6.57
N LYS A 6 -13.18 13.09 5.61
CA LYS A 6 -12.75 12.52 4.33
C LYS A 6 -11.24 12.44 4.17
N PHE A 7 -10.51 13.20 4.97
CA PHE A 7 -9.06 13.35 4.86
C PHE A 7 -8.44 13.36 6.25
N ILE A 8 -7.38 12.57 6.42
CA ILE A 8 -6.52 12.58 7.61
C ILE A 8 -5.08 12.74 7.15
N ASN A 9 -4.36 13.66 7.81
CA ASN A 9 -2.95 13.93 7.58
C ASN A 9 -2.14 13.70 8.86
N PHE A 10 -1.29 12.69 8.82
CA PHE A 10 -0.26 12.38 9.81
C PHE A 10 1.15 12.60 9.26
N ASN A 11 1.31 13.25 8.11
CA ASN A 11 2.60 13.41 7.44
C ASN A 11 3.69 13.91 8.40
N GLY A 12 4.79 13.17 8.46
CA GLY A 12 5.93 13.46 9.30
C GLY A 12 5.71 13.20 10.80
N CYS A 13 4.60 12.60 11.22
CA CYS A 13 4.33 12.33 12.63
C CYS A 13 5.32 11.30 13.19
N GLN A 14 6.31 11.78 13.94
CA GLN A 14 7.35 10.93 14.52
C GLN A 14 6.91 10.20 15.79
N ALA A 15 5.79 10.59 16.39
CA ALA A 15 5.23 9.91 17.56
C ALA A 15 4.45 8.64 17.20
N LEU A 16 4.02 8.50 15.94
CA LEU A 16 3.16 7.41 15.52
C LEU A 16 3.98 6.13 15.32
N VAL A 17 3.75 5.15 16.20
CA VAL A 17 4.40 3.81 16.12
C VAL A 17 3.49 2.82 15.40
N CYS A 18 2.18 2.91 15.58
CA CYS A 18 1.21 2.13 14.84
C CYS A 18 0.05 3.02 14.40
N MET A 19 -0.51 2.73 13.22
CA MET A 19 -1.65 3.46 12.68
C MET A 19 -2.86 3.32 13.61
N PRO A 20 -3.66 4.38 13.83
CA PRO A 20 -4.87 4.28 14.62
C PRO A 20 -5.95 3.46 13.90
N ASP A 21 -6.93 3.02 14.67
CA ASP A 21 -8.15 2.45 14.12
C ASP A 21 -8.97 3.52 13.33
N LEU A 22 -9.58 3.09 12.23
CA LEU A 22 -10.35 3.88 11.28
C LEU A 22 -11.85 3.63 11.37
N ASP A 23 -12.33 2.75 12.26
CA ASP A 23 -13.76 2.43 12.40
C ASP A 23 -14.61 3.67 12.74
N CYS A 24 -14.04 4.62 13.49
CA CYS A 24 -14.67 5.90 13.77
C CYS A 24 -14.69 6.86 12.57
N THR A 25 -14.12 6.53 11.41
CA THR A 25 -13.96 7.40 10.24
C THR A 25 -14.53 6.78 8.96
N PRO A 26 -15.80 6.32 8.94
CA PRO A 26 -16.31 5.41 7.90
C PRO A 26 -16.33 5.99 6.47
N ASN A 27 -16.18 7.31 6.32
CA ASN A 27 -16.18 8.02 5.04
C ASN A 27 -14.81 8.56 4.64
N LEU A 28 -13.72 8.09 5.27
CA LEU A 28 -12.36 8.51 4.93
C LEU A 28 -12.01 8.11 3.49
N GLU A 29 -11.58 9.08 2.69
CA GLU A 29 -11.18 8.94 1.29
C GLU A 29 -9.66 8.97 1.14
N ILE A 30 -8.96 9.72 1.99
CA ILE A 30 -7.51 9.92 1.90
C ILE A 30 -6.89 9.81 3.29
N LEU A 31 -5.85 8.98 3.40
CA LEU A 31 -5.02 8.84 4.59
C LEU A 31 -3.55 9.07 4.22
N ASP A 32 -2.98 10.17 4.68
CA ASP A 32 -1.57 10.50 4.47
C ASP A 32 -0.75 10.28 5.75
N LEU A 33 0.14 9.28 5.73
CA LEU A 33 1.09 8.92 6.78
C LEU A 33 2.54 9.09 6.30
N HIS A 34 2.76 9.83 5.19
CA HIS A 34 4.08 9.96 4.60
C HIS A 34 5.11 10.48 5.61
N GLY A 35 6.29 9.87 5.66
CA GLY A 35 7.38 10.32 6.51
C GLY A 35 7.18 10.06 8.01
N CYS A 36 6.18 9.27 8.42
CA CYS A 36 6.08 8.73 9.78
C CYS A 36 7.18 7.68 9.99
N LYS A 37 8.43 8.12 10.20
CA LYS A 37 9.60 7.22 10.18
C LYS A 37 9.58 6.19 11.30
N ASN A 38 8.86 6.46 12.39
CA ASN A 38 8.69 5.55 13.51
C ASN A 38 7.49 4.60 13.37
N LEU A 39 6.68 4.73 12.31
CA LEU A 39 5.56 3.83 12.05
C LEU A 39 6.09 2.43 11.74
N GLU A 40 5.71 1.46 12.55
CA GLU A 40 6.11 0.06 12.49
C GLU A 40 5.00 -0.82 11.92
N CYS A 41 3.74 -0.50 12.23
CA CYS A 41 2.58 -1.28 11.83
C CYS A 41 1.37 -0.44 11.40
N THR A 42 0.55 -0.99 10.51
CA THR A 42 -0.80 -0.49 10.25
C THR A 42 -1.85 -1.26 11.05
N HIS A 43 -2.97 -0.63 11.39
CA HIS A 43 -4.12 -1.30 11.98
C HIS A 43 -4.91 -2.08 10.91
N GLU A 44 -5.55 -3.19 11.32
CA GLU A 44 -6.34 -4.07 10.43
C GLU A 44 -7.52 -3.38 9.75
N SER A 45 -8.06 -2.30 10.33
CA SER A 45 -9.20 -1.58 9.76
C SER A 45 -8.94 -0.96 8.38
N ILE A 46 -7.69 -0.78 8.00
CA ILE A 46 -7.35 -0.35 6.64
C ILE A 46 -7.73 -1.39 5.58
N SER A 47 -7.73 -2.68 5.93
CA SER A 47 -8.02 -3.80 5.02
C SER A 47 -9.43 -3.73 4.45
N TYR A 48 -10.39 -3.23 5.22
CA TYR A 48 -11.81 -3.21 4.83
C TYR A 48 -12.38 -1.79 4.67
N HIS A 49 -11.53 -0.76 4.69
CA HIS A 49 -11.96 0.63 4.57
C HIS A 49 -12.44 0.98 3.14
N ASN A 50 -13.70 0.67 2.87
CA ASN A 50 -14.31 0.70 1.54
C ASN A 50 -14.46 2.08 0.91
N LYS A 51 -14.25 3.18 1.64
CA LYS A 51 -14.27 4.54 1.08
C LYS A 51 -12.88 5.08 0.77
N LEU A 52 -11.82 4.42 1.26
CA LEU A 52 -10.45 4.87 1.09
C LEU A 52 -10.05 4.75 -0.38
N GLN A 53 -9.50 5.84 -0.93
CA GLN A 53 -9.04 5.96 -2.32
C GLN A 53 -7.53 6.15 -2.39
N PHE A 54 -6.94 6.84 -1.41
CA PHE A 54 -5.51 7.12 -1.38
C PHE A 54 -4.92 6.77 -0.01
N LEU A 55 -3.94 5.87 -0.01
CA LEU A 55 -3.15 5.53 1.16
C LEU A 55 -1.68 5.84 0.90
N ASN A 56 -1.14 6.78 1.66
CA ASN A 56 0.26 7.18 1.55
C ASN A 56 1.04 6.81 2.81
N LEU A 57 1.86 5.78 2.71
CA LEU A 57 2.79 5.32 3.73
C LEU A 57 4.25 5.62 3.33
N GLY A 58 4.47 6.42 2.28
CA GLY A 58 5.80 6.66 1.74
C GLY A 58 6.76 7.21 2.79
N GLY A 59 8.01 6.73 2.85
CA GLY A 59 9.00 7.18 3.82
C GLY A 59 8.79 6.65 5.25
N CYS A 60 7.84 5.74 5.49
CA CYS A 60 7.68 5.05 6.78
C CYS A 60 8.78 3.99 6.94
N SER A 61 10.01 4.43 7.21
CA SER A 61 11.22 3.59 7.11
C SER A 61 11.23 2.38 8.04
N LYS A 62 10.50 2.40 9.17
CA LYS A 62 10.38 1.28 10.11
C LYS A 62 9.19 0.35 9.84
N LEU A 63 8.32 0.68 8.87
CA LEU A 63 7.12 -0.08 8.57
C LEU A 63 7.53 -1.48 8.10
N HIS A 64 7.05 -2.49 8.81
CA HIS A 64 7.35 -3.89 8.51
C HIS A 64 6.11 -4.78 8.58
N HIS A 65 5.03 -4.28 9.16
CA HIS A 65 3.76 -5.00 9.28
C HIS A 65 2.64 -4.25 8.57
N LEU A 66 2.06 -4.92 7.57
CA LEU A 66 0.79 -4.61 6.93
C LEU A 66 -0.21 -5.72 7.30
N PRO A 67 -1.52 -5.52 7.12
CA PRO A 67 -2.49 -6.58 7.30
C PRO A 67 -2.18 -7.77 6.40
N ASN A 68 -2.67 -8.96 6.70
CA ASN A 68 -2.39 -10.12 5.85
C ASN A 68 -3.07 -10.01 4.46
N VAL A 69 -4.25 -9.39 4.41
CA VAL A 69 -5.03 -9.23 3.17
C VAL A 69 -5.60 -7.83 3.10
N LEU A 70 -5.42 -7.14 1.98
CA LEU A 70 -6.13 -5.90 1.68
C LEU A 70 -7.39 -6.18 0.84
N GLN A 71 -8.49 -5.53 1.19
CA GLN A 71 -9.80 -5.70 0.55
C GLN A 71 -10.51 -4.35 0.27
N SER A 72 -9.80 -3.24 0.41
CA SER A 72 -10.31 -1.86 0.28
C SER A 72 -10.70 -1.57 -1.18
N LYS A 73 -11.95 -1.88 -1.52
CA LYS A 73 -12.45 -1.97 -2.91
C LYS A 73 -12.27 -0.71 -3.76
N ASN A 74 -12.20 0.45 -3.12
CA ASN A 74 -12.11 1.76 -3.77
C ASN A 74 -10.70 2.35 -3.73
N LEU A 75 -9.71 1.64 -3.19
CA LEU A 75 -8.34 2.12 -3.13
C LEU A 75 -7.79 2.25 -4.55
N GLN A 76 -7.37 3.45 -4.93
CA GLN A 76 -6.85 3.78 -6.26
C GLN A 76 -5.33 3.90 -6.26
N LEU A 77 -4.74 4.32 -5.15
CA LEU A 77 -3.30 4.44 -5.01
C LEU A 77 -2.83 3.98 -3.64
N LEU A 78 -1.82 3.11 -3.67
CA LEU A 78 -1.08 2.64 -2.50
C LEU A 78 0.39 3.06 -2.65
N ASN A 79 0.84 3.97 -1.80
CA ASN A 79 2.23 4.41 -1.77
C ASN A 79 2.97 3.82 -0.57
N LEU A 80 3.92 2.93 -0.85
CA LEU A 80 4.83 2.29 0.12
C LEU A 80 6.30 2.62 -0.19
N LYS A 81 6.54 3.65 -1.02
CA LYS A 81 7.89 4.11 -1.37
C LYS A 81 8.73 4.33 -0.12
N ASP A 82 9.99 3.91 -0.13
CA ASP A 82 10.97 4.07 0.94
C ASP A 82 10.57 3.44 2.30
N CYS A 83 9.61 2.51 2.30
CA CYS A 83 9.33 1.61 3.45
C CYS A 83 10.41 0.53 3.55
N SER A 84 11.63 0.95 3.90
CA SER A 84 12.85 0.14 3.78
C SER A 84 12.87 -1.17 4.58
N LYS A 85 12.06 -1.29 5.64
CA LYS A 85 11.91 -2.52 6.44
C LYS A 85 10.79 -3.46 5.96
N LEU A 86 9.98 -3.06 4.99
CA LEU A 86 8.89 -3.88 4.46
C LEU A 86 9.45 -5.01 3.59
N GLN A 87 9.26 -6.26 4.02
CA GLN A 87 9.82 -7.44 3.34
C GLN A 87 8.78 -8.26 2.57
N ARG A 88 7.50 -8.06 2.87
CA ARG A 88 6.38 -8.79 2.27
C ARG A 88 5.22 -7.83 2.09
N LEU A 89 4.47 -8.03 1.01
CA LEU A 89 3.20 -7.36 0.80
C LEU A 89 2.04 -8.21 1.36
N PRO A 90 0.91 -7.57 1.70
CA PRO A 90 -0.36 -8.27 1.89
C PRO A 90 -0.75 -9.03 0.62
N ASP A 91 -1.60 -10.04 0.77
CA ASP A 91 -2.39 -10.50 -0.35
C ASP A 91 -3.45 -9.47 -0.74
N PHE A 92 -3.76 -9.39 -2.03
CA PHE A 92 -4.81 -8.51 -2.55
C PHE A 92 -6.07 -9.33 -2.79
N SER A 93 -7.20 -8.96 -2.19
CA SER A 93 -8.49 -9.58 -2.52
C SER A 93 -8.91 -9.23 -3.95
N ASP A 94 -9.62 -10.16 -4.58
CA ASP A 94 -10.39 -10.01 -5.82
C ASP A 94 -11.34 -8.79 -5.86
N LYS A 95 -11.64 -8.18 -4.71
CA LYS A 95 -12.42 -6.94 -4.58
C LYS A 95 -11.62 -5.68 -4.93
N MET A 96 -10.29 -5.71 -4.91
CA MET A 96 -9.42 -4.54 -5.12
C MET A 96 -9.27 -4.14 -6.59
N LYS A 97 -10.41 -4.03 -7.29
CA LYS A 97 -10.45 -3.74 -8.73
C LYS A 97 -10.23 -2.28 -9.08
N ALA A 98 -10.11 -1.38 -8.09
CA ALA A 98 -9.94 0.06 -8.31
C ALA A 98 -8.48 0.53 -8.28
N LEU A 99 -7.52 -0.30 -7.84
CA LEU A 99 -6.13 0.12 -7.68
C LEU A 99 -5.50 0.41 -9.04
N ARG A 100 -4.99 1.62 -9.22
CA ARG A 100 -4.38 2.12 -10.47
C ARG A 100 -2.88 2.35 -10.33
N GLY A 101 -2.41 2.70 -9.13
CA GLY A 101 -1.00 2.95 -8.83
C GLY A 101 -0.51 2.19 -7.61
N LEU A 102 0.62 1.49 -7.76
CA LEU A 102 1.31 0.78 -6.68
C LEU A 102 2.80 1.18 -6.66
N HIS A 103 3.19 1.93 -5.63
CA HIS A 103 4.55 2.45 -5.50
C HIS A 103 5.30 1.70 -4.39
N LEU A 104 6.35 0.99 -4.76
CA LEU A 104 7.11 0.08 -3.90
C LEU A 104 8.60 0.41 -3.86
N GLN A 105 9.00 1.54 -4.45
CA GLN A 105 10.41 1.88 -4.64
C GLN A 105 11.15 1.90 -3.30
N GLY A 106 12.37 1.37 -3.25
CA GLY A 106 13.20 1.39 -2.03
C GLY A 106 12.68 0.52 -0.89
N THR A 107 11.72 -0.38 -1.13
CA THR A 107 11.30 -1.39 -0.16
C THR A 107 12.28 -2.58 -0.12
N SER A 108 12.18 -3.41 0.93
CA SER A 108 12.96 -4.64 1.09
C SER A 108 12.19 -5.90 0.65
N ILE A 109 11.14 -5.74 -0.18
CA ILE A 109 10.31 -6.87 -0.60
C ILE A 109 11.14 -7.91 -1.36
N LYS A 110 10.85 -9.19 -1.11
CA LYS A 110 11.56 -10.31 -1.78
C LYS A 110 10.88 -10.78 -3.06
N GLY A 111 9.58 -10.48 -3.19
CA GLY A 111 8.71 -10.87 -4.29
C GLY A 111 7.36 -10.18 -4.14
N LEU A 112 6.54 -10.24 -5.19
CA LEU A 112 5.13 -9.89 -5.14
C LEU A 112 4.29 -11.12 -4.80
N PRO A 113 3.12 -10.97 -4.15
CA PRO A 113 2.20 -12.08 -3.92
C PRO A 113 1.56 -12.54 -5.24
N GLU A 114 1.18 -13.82 -5.34
CA GLU A 114 0.46 -14.33 -6.52
C GLU A 114 -0.86 -13.59 -6.73
N SER A 115 -1.50 -13.13 -5.64
CA SER A 115 -2.74 -12.35 -5.64
C SER A 115 -2.62 -10.97 -6.31
N ILE A 116 -1.42 -10.56 -6.78
CA ILE A 116 -1.26 -9.37 -7.62
C ILE A 116 -2.16 -9.40 -8.86
N GLU A 117 -2.52 -10.59 -9.38
CA GLU A 117 -3.47 -10.74 -10.50
C GLU A 117 -4.86 -10.15 -10.24
N ASN A 118 -5.24 -9.96 -8.98
CA ASN A 118 -6.52 -9.37 -8.61
C ASN A 118 -6.59 -7.86 -8.89
N LEU A 119 -5.44 -7.20 -9.09
CA LEU A 119 -5.33 -5.77 -9.34
C LEU A 119 -5.58 -5.45 -10.83
N VAL A 120 -6.75 -5.85 -11.33
CA VAL A 120 -7.07 -5.82 -12.76
C VAL A 120 -7.03 -4.42 -13.40
N SER A 121 -7.16 -3.34 -12.62
CA SER A 121 -7.09 -1.95 -13.10
C SER A 121 -5.72 -1.29 -12.94
N LEU A 122 -4.72 -2.03 -12.44
CA LEU A 122 -3.40 -1.48 -12.15
C LEU A 122 -2.75 -0.99 -13.44
N GLY A 123 -2.46 0.31 -13.51
CA GLY A 123 -1.85 0.95 -14.67
C GLY A 123 -0.38 1.30 -14.47
N GLU A 124 0.02 1.53 -13.22
CA GLU A 124 1.38 1.89 -12.85
C GLU A 124 1.86 1.07 -11.65
N MET A 125 3.01 0.43 -11.82
CA MET A 125 3.75 -0.23 -10.76
C MET A 125 5.22 0.19 -10.82
N ASP A 126 5.77 0.59 -9.69
CA ASP A 126 7.18 1.00 -9.60
C ASP A 126 7.88 0.25 -8.47
N LEU A 127 8.88 -0.54 -8.87
CA LEU A 127 9.70 -1.43 -8.07
C LEU A 127 11.17 -0.96 -8.04
N GLY A 128 11.44 0.29 -8.39
CA GLY A 128 12.80 0.83 -8.39
C GLY A 128 13.50 0.70 -7.05
N ASN A 129 14.80 0.36 -7.05
CA ASN A 129 15.64 0.21 -5.87
C ASN A 129 15.16 -0.86 -4.86
N CYS A 130 14.33 -1.83 -5.28
CA CYS A 130 13.94 -2.98 -4.47
C CYS A 130 15.07 -4.03 -4.43
N LYS A 131 16.19 -3.74 -3.77
CA LYS A 131 17.44 -4.53 -3.78
C LYS A 131 17.35 -6.00 -3.32
N LYS A 132 16.20 -6.42 -2.77
CA LYS A 132 15.95 -7.79 -2.31
C LYS A 132 14.98 -8.54 -3.20
N LEU A 133 14.43 -7.89 -4.22
CA LEU A 133 13.48 -8.45 -5.15
C LEU A 133 14.21 -9.42 -6.09
N ALA A 134 14.00 -10.72 -5.87
CA ALA A 134 14.68 -11.75 -6.66
C ALA A 134 13.81 -12.30 -7.80
N ILE A 135 12.48 -12.29 -7.61
CA ILE A 135 11.53 -12.90 -8.54
C ILE A 135 10.23 -12.10 -8.61
N LEU A 136 9.65 -12.05 -9.81
CA LEU A 136 8.28 -11.63 -10.03
C LEU A 136 7.41 -12.89 -10.21
N PRO A 137 6.22 -12.96 -9.58
CA PRO A 137 5.32 -14.09 -9.73
C PRO A 137 4.80 -14.17 -11.17
N SER A 138 4.48 -15.39 -11.62
CA SER A 138 3.92 -15.60 -12.98
C SER A 138 2.58 -14.88 -13.18
N SER A 139 1.85 -14.63 -12.09
CA SER A 139 0.60 -13.87 -12.10
C SER A 139 0.75 -12.41 -12.56
N ILE A 140 1.98 -11.86 -12.62
CA ILE A 140 2.22 -10.51 -13.14
C ILE A 140 1.73 -10.35 -14.59
N TYR A 141 1.75 -11.43 -15.39
CA TYR A 141 1.27 -11.42 -16.78
C TYR A 141 -0.26 -11.30 -16.89
N LYS A 142 -1.01 -11.44 -15.79
CA LYS A 142 -2.46 -11.23 -15.75
C LYS A 142 -2.85 -9.75 -15.58
N LEU A 143 -1.89 -8.86 -15.35
CA LEU A 143 -2.12 -7.42 -15.21
C LEU A 143 -2.34 -6.73 -16.56
N GLN A 144 -3.49 -7.00 -17.19
CA GLN A 144 -3.81 -6.57 -18.56
C GLN A 144 -3.83 -5.04 -18.77
N ASN A 145 -4.04 -4.26 -17.71
CA ASN A 145 -4.08 -2.79 -17.78
C ASN A 145 -2.75 -2.11 -17.42
N LEU A 146 -1.69 -2.88 -17.11
CA LEU A 146 -0.41 -2.32 -16.69
C LEU A 146 0.28 -1.63 -17.88
N LYS A 147 0.45 -0.31 -17.78
CA LYS A 147 1.09 0.53 -18.80
C LYS A 147 2.53 0.88 -18.44
N PHE A 148 2.80 1.00 -17.14
CA PHE A 148 4.11 1.38 -16.63
C PHE A 148 4.56 0.38 -15.57
N LEU A 149 5.65 -0.32 -15.87
CA LEU A 149 6.38 -1.16 -14.93
C LEU A 149 7.82 -0.65 -14.85
N ARG A 150 8.21 -0.06 -13.72
CA ARG A 150 9.59 0.41 -13.50
C ARG A 150 10.34 -0.59 -12.64
N LEU A 151 11.44 -1.12 -13.18
CA LEU A 151 12.36 -2.04 -12.53
C LEU A 151 13.78 -1.53 -12.80
N TYR A 152 14.39 -0.89 -11.82
CA TYR A 152 15.75 -0.37 -11.91
C TYR A 152 16.40 -0.43 -10.53
N GLY A 153 17.70 -0.71 -10.45
CA GLY A 153 18.40 -0.78 -9.15
C GLY A 153 17.91 -1.89 -8.20
N CYS A 154 17.21 -2.90 -8.72
CA CYS A 154 16.83 -4.12 -8.00
C CYS A 154 18.01 -5.09 -7.88
#